data_AF-A0A2X1KCK6-F1
#
_entry.id   AF-A0A2X1KCK6-F1
#
_cell.length_a   1.000
_cell.length_b   1.000
_cell.length_c   1.000
_cell.angle_alpha   90.00
_cell.angle_beta   90.00
_cell.angle_gamma   90.00
#
_symmetry.space_group_name_H-M   'P 1'
#
loop_
_entity.id
_entity.type
_entity.pdbx_description
1 polymer ?
#
loop_
_entity_poly.entity_id
_entity_poly.type
_entity_poly.pdbx_seq_one_letter_code
_entity_poly.pdbx_strand_id
1 'polypeptide(L)'
;MADSALKILDEAGLPGELRLRQGLALVAMVGAGVTRNPLHCHRFWQQLKGQPVEFTWQSDDGISLVAVLRTGPTESLIQGLHQSVFRAEKRIGLVLFGKGNIGSRWLELFAREQSTLSARTGFEFVLAGVVDSRRSLLSYDGLDASRALAFFNDEAVEQDEESLFLWMRAHPYDDLVVLDVTASQQLADQYLDFASHGFHVISANKLAGASDSNKYRQIHDAFEKTGRHWLYNATVGAGLPINHTVRDLIDSGDTILSISGIFSGTLSWLFLQFDGSVPFTELVDQAWQQGLNRA
;
A
#
# COMPACT_ATOMS: atom_id res chain seq x y z
N MET A 1 -17.74 44.05 -15.39
CA MET A 1 -17.68 44.13 -13.91
C MET A 1 -16.34 44.67 -13.42
N ALA A 2 -15.19 44.21 -13.94
CA ALA A 2 -13.87 44.71 -13.53
C ALA A 2 -13.67 46.22 -13.79
N ASP A 3 -14.09 46.75 -14.94
CA ASP A 3 -13.94 48.18 -15.26
C ASP A 3 -14.78 49.11 -14.36
N SER A 4 -15.91 48.61 -13.84
CA SER A 4 -16.76 49.35 -12.89
C SER A 4 -16.10 49.44 -11.51
N ALA A 5 -15.52 48.34 -11.03
CA ALA A 5 -14.79 48.31 -9.77
C ALA A 5 -13.50 49.15 -9.82
N LEU A 6 -12.80 49.15 -10.96
CA LEU A 6 -11.60 49.98 -11.15
C LEU A 6 -11.93 51.46 -11.05
N LYS A 7 -13.04 51.91 -11.68
CA LYS A 7 -13.53 53.29 -11.58
C LYS A 7 -13.81 53.72 -10.14
N ILE A 8 -14.49 52.87 -9.37
CA ILE A 8 -14.83 53.17 -7.97
C ILE A 8 -13.56 53.29 -7.10
N LEU A 9 -12.53 52.47 -7.38
CA LEU A 9 -11.26 52.50 -6.65
C LEU A 9 -10.39 53.71 -7.02
N ASP A 10 -10.44 54.14 -8.29
CA ASP A 10 -9.79 55.38 -8.75
C ASP A 10 -10.47 56.62 -8.11
N GLU A 11 -11.80 56.63 -8.04
CA GLU A 11 -12.59 57.68 -7.38
C GLU A 11 -12.35 57.74 -5.87
N ALA A 12 -11.94 56.63 -5.23
CA ALA A 12 -11.62 56.56 -3.81
C ALA A 12 -10.27 57.21 -3.44
N GLY A 13 -9.47 57.65 -4.41
CA GLY A 13 -8.25 58.44 -4.17
C GLY A 13 -7.15 57.72 -3.40
N LEU A 14 -7.03 56.40 -3.57
CA LEU A 14 -5.99 55.60 -2.93
C LEU A 14 -4.59 56.04 -3.41
N PRO A 15 -3.60 56.20 -2.51
CA PRO A 15 -2.25 56.59 -2.91
C PRO A 15 -1.57 55.45 -3.70
N GLY A 16 -1.37 55.65 -5.01
CA GLY A 16 -0.66 54.72 -5.90
C GLY A 16 -1.15 54.78 -7.35
N GLU A 17 -0.47 54.04 -8.25
CA GLU A 17 -0.91 53.86 -9.64
C GLU A 17 -1.68 52.54 -9.77
N LEU A 18 -2.97 52.61 -10.07
CA LEU A 18 -3.81 51.42 -10.31
C LEU A 18 -3.66 50.96 -11.76
N ARG A 19 -3.31 49.69 -11.97
CA ARG A 19 -3.23 49.08 -13.30
C ARG A 19 -4.13 47.86 -13.40
N LEU A 20 -5.05 47.88 -14.36
CA LEU A 20 -5.88 46.73 -14.68
C LEU A 20 -5.05 45.67 -15.42
N ARG A 21 -4.95 44.47 -14.84
CA ARG A 21 -4.38 43.29 -15.49
C ARG A 21 -5.50 42.30 -15.78
N GLN A 22 -5.62 41.90 -17.04
CA GLN A 22 -6.54 40.87 -17.50
C GLN A 22 -5.79 39.54 -17.75
N GLY A 23 -6.54 38.47 -17.96
CA GLY A 23 -5.94 37.14 -18.17
C GLY A 23 -5.41 36.52 -16.88
N LEU A 24 -6.14 36.69 -15.78
CA LEU A 24 -5.84 36.05 -14.50
C LEU A 24 -7.00 35.14 -14.09
N ALA A 25 -6.67 34.02 -13.48
CA ALA A 25 -7.62 33.10 -12.85
C ALA A 25 -7.33 33.05 -11.35
N LEU A 26 -8.38 33.07 -10.53
CA LEU A 26 -8.27 32.90 -9.09
C LEU A 26 -8.69 31.47 -8.74
N VAL A 27 -7.83 30.77 -8.01
CA VAL A 27 -8.11 29.45 -7.47
C VAL A 27 -8.01 29.55 -5.95
N ALA A 28 -9.08 29.18 -5.26
CA ALA A 28 -9.16 29.23 -3.81
C ALA A 28 -9.65 27.90 -3.25
N MET A 29 -9.04 27.50 -2.14
CA MET A 29 -9.46 26.38 -1.32
C MET A 29 -10.04 26.94 -0.03
N VAL A 30 -11.34 26.73 0.18
CA VAL A 30 -12.10 27.33 1.28
C VAL A 30 -12.68 26.22 2.14
N GLY A 31 -12.42 26.28 3.44
CA GLY A 31 -12.92 25.31 4.41
C GLY A 31 -12.38 25.55 5.82
N ALA A 32 -13.13 25.13 6.83
CA ALA A 32 -12.74 25.33 8.23
C ALA A 32 -11.40 24.63 8.53
N GLY A 33 -10.39 25.41 8.94
CA GLY A 33 -9.08 24.89 9.30
C GLY A 33 -8.25 24.35 8.13
N VAL A 34 -8.59 24.72 6.90
CA VAL A 34 -7.82 24.36 5.69
C VAL A 34 -6.33 24.71 5.83
N THR A 35 -6.03 25.87 6.42
CA THR A 35 -4.64 26.30 6.62
C THR A 35 -3.96 25.63 7.82
N ARG A 36 -4.74 25.04 8.73
CA ARG A 36 -4.25 24.35 9.93
C ARG A 36 -3.93 22.89 9.65
N ASN A 37 -4.45 22.32 8.57
CA ASN A 37 -4.11 20.98 8.12
C ASN A 37 -2.85 21.04 7.22
N PRO A 38 -1.68 20.55 7.70
CA PRO A 38 -0.43 20.64 6.95
C PRO A 38 -0.49 19.87 5.62
N LEU A 39 -1.24 18.77 5.56
CA LEU A 39 -1.41 17.97 4.34
C LEU A 39 -2.23 18.72 3.29
N HIS A 40 -3.31 19.39 3.69
CA HIS A 40 -4.12 20.19 2.77
C HIS A 40 -3.30 21.35 2.19
N CYS A 41 -2.54 22.05 3.04
CA CYS A 41 -1.62 23.09 2.59
C CYS A 41 -0.58 22.54 1.62
N HIS A 42 0.07 21.43 1.99
CA HIS A 42 1.09 20.81 1.16
C HIS A 42 0.57 20.40 -0.22
N ARG A 43 -0.59 19.72 -0.27
CA ARG A 43 -1.21 19.29 -1.53
C ARG A 43 -1.63 20.46 -2.41
N PHE A 44 -2.19 21.51 -1.82
CA PHE A 44 -2.51 22.74 -2.55
C PHE A 44 -1.26 23.34 -3.22
N TRP A 45 -0.17 23.51 -2.46
CA TRP A 45 1.10 24.02 -3.02
C TRP A 45 1.75 23.07 -4.02
N GLN A 46 1.61 21.76 -3.83
CA GLN A 46 2.13 20.76 -4.76
C GLN A 46 1.42 20.85 -6.13
N GLN A 47 0.09 21.01 -6.16
CA GLN A 47 -0.67 21.17 -7.40
C GLN A 47 -0.36 22.48 -8.13
N LEU A 48 0.01 23.53 -7.39
CA LEU A 48 0.44 24.80 -7.96
C LEU A 48 1.88 24.78 -8.50
N LYS A 49 2.66 23.76 -8.18
CA LYS A 49 4.06 23.65 -8.61
C LYS A 49 4.12 23.53 -10.13
N GLY A 50 4.81 24.48 -10.78
CA GLY A 50 4.93 24.55 -12.24
C GLY A 50 3.81 25.33 -12.94
N GLN A 51 2.83 25.86 -12.19
CA GLN A 51 1.82 26.78 -12.72
C GLN A 51 2.32 28.23 -12.70
N PRO A 52 1.83 29.11 -13.58
CA PRO A 52 2.23 30.51 -13.63
C PRO A 52 1.52 31.33 -12.52
N VAL A 53 1.94 31.11 -11.27
CA VAL A 53 1.42 31.81 -10.09
C VAL A 53 1.95 33.24 -10.05
N GLU A 54 1.04 34.22 -9.98
CA GLU A 54 1.36 35.64 -9.84
C GLU A 54 1.28 36.09 -8.38
N PHE A 55 0.33 35.54 -7.63
CA PHE A 55 0.07 35.94 -6.26
C PHE A 55 -0.50 34.80 -5.44
N THR A 56 -0.16 34.75 -4.16
CA THR A 56 -0.67 33.78 -3.20
C THR A 56 -1.04 34.47 -1.92
N TRP A 57 -2.15 34.06 -1.31
CA TRP A 57 -2.59 34.59 -0.05
C TRP A 57 -3.20 33.49 0.83
N GLN A 58 -2.97 33.61 2.12
CA GLN A 58 -3.52 32.74 3.14
C GLN A 58 -4.28 33.61 4.12
N SER A 59 -5.50 33.19 4.48
CA SER A 59 -6.32 33.94 5.40
C SER A 59 -5.84 33.81 6.85
N ASP A 60 -5.93 34.91 7.60
CA ASP A 60 -5.50 34.99 9.00
C ASP A 60 -6.39 34.15 9.93
N ASP A 61 -7.68 34.02 9.58
CA ASP A 61 -8.65 33.15 10.25
C ASP A 61 -8.48 31.65 9.91
N GLY A 62 -7.63 31.35 8.92
CA GLY A 62 -7.25 30.01 8.52
C GLY A 62 -8.28 29.22 7.72
N ILE A 63 -9.28 29.90 7.15
CA ILE A 63 -10.33 29.28 6.35
C ILE A 63 -10.04 29.21 4.86
N SER A 64 -9.02 29.93 4.36
CA SER A 64 -8.78 30.04 2.92
C SER A 64 -7.30 30.05 2.53
N LEU A 65 -6.99 29.30 1.48
CA LEU A 65 -5.76 29.42 0.69
C LEU A 65 -6.13 29.86 -0.73
N VAL A 66 -5.48 30.91 -1.21
CA VAL A 66 -5.80 31.54 -2.49
C VAL A 66 -4.53 31.66 -3.33
N ALA A 67 -4.64 31.35 -4.61
CA ALA A 67 -3.62 31.59 -5.61
C ALA A 67 -4.24 32.27 -6.84
N VAL A 68 -3.57 33.30 -7.34
CA VAL A 68 -3.89 33.98 -8.60
C VAL A 68 -2.87 33.55 -9.63
N LEU A 69 -3.36 33.07 -10.76
CA LEU A 69 -2.61 32.43 -11.84
C LEU A 69 -2.82 33.23 -13.12
N ARG A 70 -1.85 33.25 -14.03
CA ARG A 70 -2.15 33.63 -15.42
C ARG A 70 -3.10 32.61 -16.04
N THR A 71 -4.12 33.08 -16.76
CA THR A 71 -5.14 32.22 -17.38
C THR A 71 -4.48 31.15 -18.27
N GLY A 72 -4.72 29.89 -17.91
CA GLY A 72 -4.33 28.66 -18.62
C GLY A 72 -5.44 27.61 -18.45
N PRO A 73 -5.18 26.31 -18.69
CA PRO A 73 -6.20 25.26 -18.53
C PRO A 73 -6.51 24.98 -17.04
N THR A 74 -7.29 25.85 -16.41
CA THR A 74 -7.63 25.81 -14.98
C THR A 74 -8.45 24.58 -14.57
N GLU A 75 -9.18 23.95 -15.51
CA GLU A 75 -10.00 22.77 -15.23
C GLU A 75 -9.18 21.59 -14.71
N SER A 76 -8.02 21.34 -15.31
CA SER A 76 -7.11 20.25 -14.88
C SER A 76 -6.59 20.49 -13.46
N LEU A 77 -6.26 21.75 -13.13
CA LEU A 77 -5.82 22.17 -11.81
C LEU A 77 -6.93 22.04 -10.78
N ILE A 78 -8.16 22.45 -11.12
CA ILE A 78 -9.32 22.31 -10.23
C ILE A 78 -9.63 20.83 -9.98
N GLN A 79 -9.59 19.97 -11.01
CA GLN A 79 -9.78 18.53 -10.82
C GLN A 79 -8.68 17.91 -9.96
N GLY A 80 -7.40 18.27 -10.19
CA GLY A 80 -6.28 17.78 -9.38
C GLY A 80 -6.32 18.25 -7.93
N LEU A 81 -6.69 19.51 -7.69
CA LEU A 81 -6.96 20.04 -6.35
C LEU A 81 -8.14 19.32 -5.71
N HIS A 82 -9.24 19.11 -6.44
CA HIS A 82 -10.41 18.41 -5.91
C HIS A 82 -10.08 16.97 -5.51
N GLN A 83 -9.37 16.24 -6.38
CA GLN A 83 -8.97 14.85 -6.12
C GLN A 83 -7.94 14.74 -5.00
N SER A 84 -6.96 15.63 -4.91
CA SER A 84 -5.92 15.54 -3.89
C SER A 84 -6.38 16.02 -2.52
N VAL A 85 -7.27 17.01 -2.45
CA VAL A 85 -7.70 17.63 -1.18
C VAL A 85 -8.96 16.97 -0.62
N PHE A 86 -9.93 16.62 -1.47
CA PHE A 86 -11.28 16.23 -1.02
C PHE A 86 -11.60 14.73 -1.15
N ARG A 87 -10.73 13.90 -1.74
CA ARG A 87 -10.86 12.45 -1.50
C ARG A 87 -10.35 12.16 -0.09
N ALA A 88 -11.22 11.59 0.74
CA ALA A 88 -10.76 10.81 1.87
C ALA A 88 -9.73 9.79 1.36
N GLU A 89 -8.58 9.71 2.02
CA GLU A 89 -7.59 8.69 1.69
C GLU A 89 -8.29 7.34 1.77
N LYS A 90 -8.16 6.52 0.72
CA LYS A 90 -8.71 5.17 0.79
C LYS A 90 -8.06 4.45 1.95
N ARG A 91 -8.88 3.89 2.83
CA ARG A 91 -8.43 3.12 3.99
C ARG A 91 -8.29 1.68 3.57
N ILE A 92 -7.08 1.15 3.65
CA ILE A 92 -6.73 -0.21 3.29
C ILE A 92 -6.42 -0.98 4.57
N GLY A 93 -7.31 -1.91 4.92
CA GLY A 93 -7.08 -2.79 6.06
C GLY A 93 -6.09 -3.90 5.71
N LEU A 94 -5.16 -4.19 6.61
CA LEU A 94 -4.17 -5.25 6.47
C LEU A 94 -4.36 -6.29 7.57
N VAL A 95 -4.51 -7.57 7.20
CA VAL A 95 -4.55 -8.68 8.15
C VAL A 95 -3.37 -9.60 7.87
N LEU A 96 -2.44 -9.67 8.83
CA LEU A 96 -1.24 -10.48 8.73
C LEU A 96 -1.46 -11.87 9.29
N PHE A 97 -1.43 -12.88 8.43
CA PHE A 97 -1.42 -14.28 8.82
C PHE A 97 0.01 -14.81 8.90
N GLY A 98 0.41 -15.22 10.10
CA GLY A 98 1.71 -15.78 10.41
C GLY A 98 2.65 -14.75 11.06
N LYS A 99 2.96 -14.95 12.34
CA LYS A 99 3.96 -14.15 13.08
C LYS A 99 5.36 -14.81 13.13
N GLY A 100 5.65 -15.72 12.19
CA GLY A 100 6.97 -16.34 12.07
C GLY A 100 8.05 -15.34 11.66
N ASN A 101 9.24 -15.82 11.30
CA ASN A 101 10.38 -14.97 10.93
C ASN A 101 10.04 -13.92 9.85
N ILE A 102 9.22 -14.28 8.85
CA ILE A 102 8.81 -13.34 7.79
C ILE A 102 7.83 -12.31 8.34
N GLY A 103 6.82 -12.75 9.10
CA GLY A 103 5.80 -11.87 9.67
C GLY A 103 6.35 -10.87 10.68
N SER A 104 7.27 -11.29 11.56
CA SER A 104 7.90 -10.38 12.52
C SER A 104 8.72 -9.30 11.82
N ARG A 105 9.51 -9.67 10.80
CA ARG A 105 10.25 -8.70 9.98
C ARG A 105 9.33 -7.79 9.17
N TRP A 106 8.22 -8.31 8.67
CA TRP A 106 7.22 -7.49 8.00
C TRP A 106 6.62 -6.45 8.95
N LEU A 107 6.27 -6.84 10.19
CA LEU A 107 5.76 -5.91 11.21
C LEU A 107 6.78 -4.83 11.57
N GLU A 108 8.05 -5.19 11.76
CA GLU A 108 9.14 -4.23 12.02
C GLU A 108 9.28 -3.21 10.88
N LEU A 109 9.27 -3.69 9.63
CA LEU A 109 9.36 -2.83 8.45
C LEU A 109 8.12 -1.96 8.30
N PHE A 110 6.93 -2.52 8.51
CA PHE A 110 5.67 -1.78 8.43
C PHE A 110 5.64 -0.66 9.48
N ALA A 111 6.02 -0.94 10.73
CA ALA A 111 6.10 0.07 11.79
C ALA A 111 6.97 1.28 11.41
N ARG A 112 8.07 1.04 10.67
CA ARG A 112 8.99 2.10 10.23
C ARG A 112 8.50 2.83 8.98
N GLU A 113 7.90 2.11 8.03
CA GLU A 113 7.64 2.62 6.68
C GLU A 113 6.18 3.03 6.44
N GLN A 114 5.23 2.71 7.33
CA GLN A 114 3.80 2.95 7.14
C GLN A 114 3.48 4.39 6.77
N SER A 115 4.04 5.37 7.49
CA SER A 115 3.81 6.80 7.25
C SER A 115 4.30 7.24 5.87
N THR A 116 5.50 6.79 5.48
CA THR A 116 6.10 7.07 4.17
C THR A 116 5.32 6.40 3.05
N LEU A 117 4.88 5.15 3.27
CA LEU A 117 4.07 4.40 2.32
C LEU A 117 2.74 5.11 2.07
N SER A 118 2.03 5.48 3.13
CA SER A 118 0.76 6.21 3.05
C SER A 118 0.91 7.57 2.36
N ALA A 119 1.96 8.33 2.71
CA ALA A 119 2.23 9.61 2.08
C ALA A 119 2.50 9.49 0.56
N ARG A 120 3.18 8.43 0.13
CA ARG A 120 3.54 8.21 -1.28
C ARG A 120 2.36 7.69 -2.12
N THR A 121 1.50 6.84 -1.54
CA THR A 121 0.40 6.23 -2.29
C THR A 121 -0.91 7.02 -2.21
N GLY A 122 -1.07 7.89 -1.21
CA GLY A 122 -2.35 8.54 -0.91
C GLY A 122 -3.39 7.58 -0.32
N PHE A 123 -2.95 6.46 0.26
CA PHE A 123 -3.78 5.48 0.95
C PHE A 123 -3.42 5.41 2.43
N GLU A 124 -4.40 5.30 3.30
CA GLU A 124 -4.19 5.03 4.72
C GLU A 124 -4.10 3.51 4.89
N PHE A 125 -2.92 2.99 5.26
CA PHE A 125 -2.78 1.56 5.55
C PHE A 125 -2.99 1.32 7.03
N VAL A 126 -3.95 0.48 7.38
CA VAL A 126 -4.33 0.17 8.76
C VAL A 126 -4.00 -1.29 9.04
N LEU A 127 -3.09 -1.56 9.98
CA LEU A 127 -2.87 -2.93 10.46
C LEU A 127 -4.08 -3.36 11.30
N ALA A 128 -5.02 -4.04 10.67
CA ALA A 128 -6.30 -4.42 11.27
C ALA A 128 -6.19 -5.70 12.11
N GLY A 129 -5.28 -6.59 11.75
CA GLY A 129 -5.13 -7.85 12.48
C GLY A 129 -3.77 -8.52 12.32
N VAL A 130 -3.38 -9.24 13.36
CA VAL A 130 -2.28 -10.21 13.32
C VAL A 130 -2.82 -11.55 13.81
N VAL A 131 -2.59 -12.60 13.05
CA VAL A 131 -3.19 -13.92 13.26
C VAL A 131 -2.09 -14.99 13.25
N ASP A 132 -2.08 -15.85 14.26
CA ASP A 132 -1.30 -17.10 14.24
C ASP A 132 -2.24 -18.30 14.02
N SER A 133 -1.73 -19.53 14.16
CA SER A 133 -2.54 -20.73 13.92
C SER A 133 -3.77 -20.90 14.84
N ARG A 134 -3.84 -20.19 15.98
CA ARG A 134 -4.90 -20.36 16.99
C ARG A 134 -5.45 -19.07 17.58
N ARG A 135 -4.67 -17.98 17.52
CA ARG A 135 -4.96 -16.72 18.19
C ARG A 135 -4.92 -15.56 17.22
N SER A 136 -5.69 -14.53 17.53
CA SER A 136 -5.71 -13.30 16.77
C SER A 136 -5.68 -12.08 17.69
N LEU A 137 -5.03 -11.03 17.20
CA LEU A 137 -5.12 -9.68 17.73
C LEU A 137 -5.79 -8.84 16.64
N LEU A 138 -6.97 -8.27 16.92
CA LEU A 138 -7.84 -7.65 15.92
C LEU A 138 -8.30 -6.27 16.41
N SER A 139 -8.26 -5.26 15.54
CA SER A 139 -8.76 -3.91 15.82
C SER A 139 -9.10 -3.18 14.52
N TYR A 140 -10.35 -2.71 14.38
CA TYR A 140 -10.74 -1.91 13.22
C TYR A 140 -10.11 -0.51 13.21
N ASP A 141 -9.78 0.01 14.39
CA ASP A 141 -9.10 1.30 14.53
C ASP A 141 -7.59 1.19 14.22
N GLY A 142 -7.10 -0.04 14.02
CA GLY A 142 -5.71 -0.34 13.76
C GLY A 142 -4.95 -0.78 15.00
N LEU A 143 -3.87 -1.50 14.75
CA LEU A 143 -2.90 -1.99 15.72
C LEU A 143 -1.58 -1.26 15.50
N ASP A 144 -0.93 -0.85 16.58
CA ASP A 144 0.47 -0.47 16.51
C ASP A 144 1.31 -1.71 16.22
N ALA A 145 2.04 -1.72 15.10
CA ALA A 145 2.77 -2.90 14.65
C ALA A 145 3.90 -3.32 15.61
N SER A 146 4.54 -2.36 16.29
CA SER A 146 5.60 -2.65 17.27
C SER A 146 5.02 -3.30 18.52
N ARG A 147 3.89 -2.77 19.02
CA ARG A 147 3.16 -3.32 20.16
C ARG A 147 2.56 -4.68 19.83
N ALA A 148 1.93 -4.82 18.66
CA ALA A 148 1.38 -6.07 18.18
C ALA A 148 2.46 -7.16 18.12
N LEU A 149 3.69 -6.83 17.71
CA LEU A 149 4.81 -7.78 17.73
C LEU A 149 5.26 -8.13 19.16
N ALA A 150 5.40 -7.13 20.04
CA ALA A 150 5.92 -7.30 21.39
C ALA A 150 4.97 -8.02 22.35
N PHE A 151 3.68 -7.70 22.29
CA PHE A 151 2.65 -8.14 23.25
C PHE A 151 1.67 -9.15 22.66
N PHE A 152 1.92 -9.67 21.46
CA PHE A 152 1.05 -10.66 20.82
C PHE A 152 0.69 -11.81 21.75
N ASN A 153 1.68 -12.37 22.45
CA ASN A 153 1.46 -13.57 23.26
C ASN A 153 0.58 -13.30 24.49
N ASP A 154 0.53 -12.05 24.95
CA ASP A 154 -0.21 -11.63 26.15
C ASP A 154 -1.60 -11.11 25.80
N GLU A 155 -1.75 -10.42 24.66
CA GLU A 155 -3.00 -9.74 24.26
C GLU A 155 -3.83 -10.54 23.24
N ALA A 156 -3.26 -11.50 22.51
CA ALA A 156 -3.99 -12.25 21.49
C ALA A 156 -4.97 -13.25 22.11
N VAL A 157 -6.18 -13.30 21.54
CA VAL A 157 -7.28 -14.14 22.01
C VAL A 157 -7.41 -15.35 21.10
N GLU A 158 -7.75 -16.51 21.66
CA GLU A 158 -8.13 -17.68 20.85
C GLU A 158 -9.34 -17.33 20.00
N GLN A 159 -9.22 -17.59 18.69
CA GLN A 159 -10.23 -17.22 17.73
C GLN A 159 -10.44 -18.39 16.78
N ASP A 160 -11.68 -18.83 16.65
CA ASP A 160 -12.04 -19.81 15.63
C ASP A 160 -12.08 -19.16 14.24
N GLU A 161 -11.94 -19.99 13.21
CA GLU A 161 -11.83 -19.56 11.82
C GLU A 161 -13.10 -18.84 11.34
N GLU A 162 -14.28 -19.30 11.76
CA GLU A 162 -15.57 -18.73 11.35
C GLU A 162 -15.75 -17.33 11.94
N SER A 163 -15.47 -17.16 13.23
CA SER A 163 -15.52 -15.86 13.92
C SER A 163 -14.51 -14.87 13.34
N LEU A 164 -13.29 -15.32 13.03
CA LEU A 164 -12.29 -14.48 12.37
C LEU A 164 -12.79 -14.01 11.00
N PHE A 165 -13.36 -14.93 10.22
CA PHE A 165 -13.85 -14.62 8.88
C PHE A 165 -15.04 -13.65 8.91
N LEU A 166 -15.98 -13.85 9.84
CA LEU A 166 -17.10 -12.93 10.07
C LEU A 166 -16.62 -11.54 10.47
N TRP A 167 -15.61 -11.47 11.34
CA TRP A 167 -14.97 -10.20 11.70
C TRP A 167 -14.34 -9.53 10.48
N MET A 168 -13.54 -10.27 9.69
CA MET A 168 -12.93 -9.72 8.49
C MET A 168 -13.98 -9.16 7.53
N ARG A 169 -15.10 -9.85 7.32
CA ARG A 169 -16.19 -9.38 6.45
C ARG A 169 -16.89 -8.11 6.93
N ALA A 170 -16.88 -7.85 8.23
CA ALA A 170 -17.51 -6.67 8.83
C ALA A 170 -16.59 -5.44 8.83
N HIS A 171 -15.46 -5.49 8.12
CA HIS A 171 -14.49 -4.40 8.09
C HIS A 171 -15.08 -3.07 7.58
N PRO A 172 -14.67 -1.91 8.12
CA PRO A 172 -15.11 -0.60 7.65
C PRO A 172 -14.24 0.00 6.54
N TYR A 173 -13.19 -0.71 6.11
CA TYR A 173 -12.22 -0.24 5.11
C TYR A 173 -12.76 -0.25 3.68
N ASP A 174 -12.16 0.55 2.79
CA ASP A 174 -12.47 0.52 1.36
C ASP A 174 -12.08 -0.83 0.74
N ASP A 175 -10.92 -1.35 1.13
CA ASP A 175 -10.41 -2.66 0.71
C ASP A 175 -9.70 -3.34 1.89
N LEU A 176 -9.79 -4.67 1.94
CA LEU A 176 -9.07 -5.52 2.90
C LEU A 176 -8.04 -6.39 2.18
N VAL A 177 -6.81 -6.39 2.68
CA VAL A 177 -5.70 -7.19 2.16
C VAL A 177 -5.27 -8.22 3.19
N VAL A 178 -5.34 -9.48 2.79
CA VAL A 178 -4.81 -10.62 3.52
C VAL A 178 -3.35 -10.82 3.15
N LEU A 179 -2.48 -10.76 4.15
CA LEU A 179 -1.04 -11.01 4.01
C LEU A 179 -0.77 -12.43 4.52
N ASP A 180 -0.67 -13.40 3.62
CA ASP A 180 -0.34 -14.79 3.98
C ASP A 180 1.17 -15.02 3.91
N VAL A 181 1.82 -14.95 5.07
CA VAL A 181 3.23 -15.32 5.24
C VAL A 181 3.39 -16.62 6.02
N THR A 182 2.36 -17.48 5.97
CA THR A 182 2.36 -18.80 6.59
C THR A 182 2.90 -19.88 5.64
N ALA A 183 3.04 -21.09 6.17
CA ALA A 183 3.22 -22.31 5.40
C ALA A 183 1.97 -23.22 5.52
N SER A 184 0.78 -22.62 5.68
CA SER A 184 -0.46 -23.36 5.93
C SER A 184 -1.18 -23.73 4.63
N GLN A 185 -1.41 -25.02 4.41
CA GLN A 185 -2.27 -25.48 3.31
C GLN A 185 -3.73 -25.08 3.55
N GLN A 186 -4.20 -25.17 4.79
CA GLN A 186 -5.58 -24.81 5.16
C GLN A 186 -5.90 -23.36 4.78
N LEU A 187 -4.98 -22.43 5.04
CA LEU A 187 -5.17 -21.02 4.68
C LEU A 187 -5.12 -20.80 3.16
N ALA A 188 -4.22 -21.52 2.46
CA ALA A 188 -4.16 -21.48 1.00
C ALA A 188 -5.46 -21.98 0.35
N ASP A 189 -6.16 -22.92 0.98
CA ASP A 189 -7.41 -23.48 0.50
C ASP A 189 -8.57 -22.46 0.57
N GLN A 190 -8.48 -21.50 1.48
CA GLN A 190 -9.47 -20.41 1.67
C GLN A 190 -9.30 -19.25 0.67
N TYR A 191 -8.32 -19.27 -0.22
CA TYR A 191 -8.09 -18.15 -1.16
C TYR A 191 -9.29 -17.90 -2.09
N LEU A 192 -10.03 -18.95 -2.46
CA LEU A 192 -11.28 -18.82 -3.20
C LEU A 192 -12.34 -18.06 -2.39
N ASP A 193 -12.42 -18.34 -1.10
CA ASP A 193 -13.34 -17.66 -0.19
C ASP A 193 -12.92 -16.21 0.01
N PHE A 194 -11.63 -15.93 0.16
CA PHE A 194 -11.14 -14.55 0.22
C PHE A 194 -11.48 -13.75 -1.05
N ALA A 195 -11.29 -14.34 -2.23
CA ALA A 195 -11.66 -13.70 -3.48
C ALA A 195 -13.17 -13.42 -3.55
N SER A 196 -14.01 -14.42 -3.23
CA SER A 196 -15.48 -14.29 -3.31
C SER A 196 -16.04 -13.22 -2.35
N HIS A 197 -15.34 -12.95 -1.25
CA HIS A 197 -15.68 -11.90 -0.29
C HIS A 197 -15.07 -10.53 -0.62
N GLY A 198 -14.35 -10.42 -1.73
CA GLY A 198 -13.79 -9.15 -2.19
C GLY A 198 -12.48 -8.76 -1.53
N PHE A 199 -11.79 -9.70 -0.87
CA PHE A 199 -10.49 -9.43 -0.27
C PHE A 199 -9.37 -9.58 -1.31
N HIS A 200 -8.32 -8.80 -1.12
CA HIS A 200 -7.05 -8.98 -1.84
C HIS A 200 -6.16 -9.94 -1.04
N VAL A 201 -5.28 -10.67 -1.72
CA VAL A 201 -4.31 -11.57 -1.08
C VAL A 201 -2.91 -11.24 -1.58
N ILE A 202 -1.97 -11.06 -0.65
CA ILE A 202 -0.54 -11.02 -0.92
C ILE A 202 0.10 -12.17 -0.15
N SER A 203 0.77 -13.07 -0.86
CA SER A 203 1.24 -14.34 -0.30
C SER A 203 2.73 -14.57 -0.50
N ALA A 204 3.39 -15.02 0.57
CA ALA A 204 4.69 -15.71 0.52
C ALA A 204 4.53 -17.24 0.64
N ASN A 205 3.31 -17.71 0.87
CA ASN A 205 2.98 -19.13 0.96
C ASN A 205 3.06 -19.78 -0.42
N LYS A 206 4.00 -20.72 -0.57
CA LYS A 206 4.28 -21.39 -1.84
C LYS A 206 3.27 -22.47 -2.18
N LEU A 207 2.50 -22.95 -1.21
CA LEU A 207 1.60 -24.10 -1.37
C LEU A 207 0.42 -23.79 -2.30
N ALA A 208 -0.10 -22.57 -2.26
CA ALA A 208 -1.17 -22.15 -3.19
C ALA A 208 -0.70 -22.17 -4.65
N GLY A 209 0.51 -21.65 -4.92
CA GLY A 209 1.10 -21.59 -6.26
C GLY A 209 1.63 -22.93 -6.78
N ALA A 210 2.02 -23.83 -5.87
CA ALA A 210 2.48 -25.18 -6.20
C ALA A 210 1.37 -26.25 -6.17
N SER A 211 0.11 -25.82 -6.00
CA SER A 211 -1.05 -26.73 -5.97
C SER A 211 -1.37 -27.30 -7.36
N ASP A 212 -2.32 -28.25 -7.40
CA ASP A 212 -2.78 -28.83 -8.67
C ASP A 212 -3.15 -27.74 -9.69
N SER A 213 -2.80 -27.97 -10.95
CA SER A 213 -2.96 -26.98 -12.03
C SER A 213 -4.41 -26.50 -12.21
N ASN A 214 -5.41 -27.29 -11.80
CA ASN A 214 -6.80 -26.85 -11.83
C ASN A 214 -7.11 -25.89 -10.67
N LYS A 215 -6.62 -26.19 -9.46
CA LYS A 215 -6.84 -25.36 -8.28
C LYS A 215 -6.19 -23.99 -8.44
N TYR A 216 -4.95 -23.95 -8.93
CA TYR A 216 -4.27 -22.70 -9.25
C TYR A 216 -5.08 -21.82 -10.21
N ARG A 217 -5.60 -22.42 -11.30
CA ARG A 217 -6.47 -21.72 -12.27
C ARG A 217 -7.77 -21.23 -11.64
N GLN A 218 -8.42 -22.05 -10.82
CA GLN A 218 -9.64 -21.65 -10.11
C GLN A 218 -9.41 -20.43 -9.21
N ILE A 219 -8.30 -20.40 -8.47
CA ILE A 219 -7.95 -19.26 -7.62
C ILE A 219 -7.75 -18.02 -8.50
N HIS A 220 -6.93 -18.11 -9.55
CA HIS A 220 -6.70 -17.00 -10.47
C HIS A 220 -8.00 -16.45 -11.08
N ASP A 221 -8.85 -17.33 -11.60
CA ASP A 221 -10.13 -16.97 -12.18
C ASP A 221 -11.05 -16.29 -11.16
N ALA A 222 -11.03 -16.72 -9.89
CA ALA A 222 -11.85 -16.13 -8.84
C ALA A 222 -11.42 -14.69 -8.51
N PHE A 223 -10.11 -14.44 -8.41
CA PHE A 223 -9.59 -13.08 -8.21
C PHE A 223 -9.87 -12.18 -9.42
N GLU A 224 -9.72 -12.69 -10.64
CA GLU A 224 -10.02 -11.93 -11.85
C GLU A 224 -11.51 -11.56 -11.94
N LYS A 225 -12.41 -12.53 -11.73
CA LYS A 225 -13.87 -12.31 -11.77
C LYS A 225 -14.37 -11.30 -10.75
N THR A 226 -13.70 -11.20 -9.61
CA THR A 226 -14.10 -10.32 -8.50
C THR A 226 -13.39 -8.96 -8.55
N GLY A 227 -12.52 -8.74 -9.54
CA GLY A 227 -11.69 -7.54 -9.64
C GLY A 227 -10.67 -7.42 -8.49
N ARG A 228 -10.32 -8.55 -7.87
CA ARG A 228 -9.38 -8.62 -6.75
C ARG A 228 -8.03 -9.11 -7.21
N HIS A 229 -7.04 -8.93 -6.35
CA HIS A 229 -5.65 -9.24 -6.67
C HIS A 229 -5.12 -10.32 -5.75
N TRP A 230 -4.54 -11.35 -6.38
CA TRP A 230 -3.65 -12.28 -5.73
C TRP A 230 -2.22 -12.02 -6.22
N LEU A 231 -1.37 -11.54 -5.32
CA LEU A 231 0.04 -11.26 -5.59
C LEU A 231 0.92 -12.22 -4.81
N TYR A 232 1.96 -12.76 -5.44
CA TYR A 232 2.82 -13.79 -4.84
C TYR A 232 4.32 -13.56 -5.11
N ASN A 233 4.75 -12.30 -5.16
CA ASN A 233 6.14 -11.95 -5.54
C ASN A 233 7.22 -12.59 -4.64
N ALA A 234 6.94 -12.82 -3.34
CA ALA A 234 7.91 -13.38 -2.39
C ALA A 234 8.03 -14.92 -2.45
N THR A 235 7.27 -15.59 -3.31
CA THR A 235 7.28 -17.07 -3.42
C THR A 235 8.51 -17.62 -4.15
N VAL A 236 9.04 -16.86 -5.13
CA VAL A 236 10.19 -17.24 -5.96
C VAL A 236 11.23 -16.12 -5.92
N GLY A 237 12.48 -16.44 -5.60
CA GLY A 237 13.55 -15.43 -5.50
C GLY A 237 13.56 -14.60 -4.21
N ALA A 238 12.68 -14.92 -3.24
CA ALA A 238 12.53 -14.20 -1.98
C ALA A 238 12.28 -12.70 -2.18
N GLY A 239 13.28 -11.85 -1.93
CA GLY A 239 13.17 -10.39 -2.12
C GLY A 239 13.47 -9.91 -3.55
N LEU A 240 13.91 -10.81 -4.44
CA LEU A 240 14.22 -10.43 -5.82
C LEU A 240 12.91 -10.25 -6.62
N PRO A 241 12.78 -9.19 -7.43
CA PRO A 241 11.55 -8.87 -8.16
C PRO A 241 11.37 -9.74 -9.42
N ILE A 242 11.65 -11.06 -9.34
CA ILE A 242 11.68 -11.96 -10.51
C ILE A 242 10.34 -11.96 -11.22
N ASN A 243 9.23 -12.14 -10.49
CA ASN A 243 7.90 -12.19 -11.10
C ASN A 243 7.51 -10.85 -11.73
N HIS A 244 7.89 -9.73 -11.10
CA HIS A 244 7.65 -8.40 -11.65
C HIS A 244 8.45 -8.18 -12.94
N THR A 245 9.74 -8.47 -12.95
CA THR A 245 10.59 -8.33 -14.14
C THR A 245 10.10 -9.18 -15.29
N VAL A 246 9.72 -10.44 -15.03
CA VAL A 246 9.17 -11.32 -16.07
C VAL A 246 7.86 -10.77 -16.63
N ARG A 247 6.96 -10.28 -15.78
CA ARG A 247 5.69 -9.71 -16.21
C ARG A 247 5.88 -8.41 -17.00
N ASP A 248 6.77 -7.54 -16.56
CA ASP A 248 7.09 -6.28 -17.23
C ASP A 248 7.66 -6.50 -18.65
N LEU A 249 8.52 -7.51 -18.82
CA LEU A 249 9.02 -7.92 -20.15
C LEU A 249 7.87 -8.42 -21.05
N ILE A 250 7.00 -9.29 -20.53
CA ILE A 250 5.85 -9.81 -21.29
C ILE A 250 4.90 -8.68 -21.69
N ASP A 251 4.57 -7.78 -20.75
CA ASP A 251 3.68 -6.65 -20.98
C ASP A 251 4.29 -5.63 -21.96
N SER A 252 5.62 -5.58 -22.05
CA SER A 252 6.38 -4.81 -23.05
C SER A 252 6.44 -5.46 -24.44
N GLY A 253 5.93 -6.69 -24.58
CA GLY A 253 5.87 -7.43 -25.84
C GLY A 253 7.01 -8.44 -26.05
N ASP A 254 7.88 -8.64 -25.06
CA ASP A 254 8.94 -9.65 -25.15
C ASP A 254 8.39 -11.07 -24.98
N THR A 255 9.05 -12.03 -25.63
CA THR A 255 8.78 -13.46 -25.44
C THR A 255 9.88 -14.08 -24.59
N ILE A 256 9.50 -14.67 -23.45
CA ILE A 256 10.45 -15.33 -22.55
C ILE A 256 10.89 -16.67 -23.16
N LEU A 257 12.15 -16.76 -23.57
CA LEU A 257 12.72 -17.99 -24.15
C LEU A 257 13.14 -19.00 -23.08
N SER A 258 13.74 -18.52 -21.98
CA SER A 258 14.19 -19.38 -20.88
C SER A 258 14.40 -18.56 -19.62
N ILE A 259 14.08 -19.15 -18.46
CA ILE A 259 14.46 -18.64 -17.15
C ILE A 259 15.39 -19.67 -16.52
N SER A 260 16.57 -19.25 -16.10
CA SER A 260 17.56 -20.12 -15.44
C SER A 260 18.12 -19.41 -14.23
N GLY A 261 18.26 -20.14 -13.13
CA GLY A 261 18.70 -19.57 -11.88
C GLY A 261 18.76 -20.59 -10.75
N ILE A 262 19.33 -20.14 -9.64
CA ILE A 262 19.44 -20.91 -8.43
C ILE A 262 18.35 -20.45 -7.47
N PHE A 263 17.33 -21.28 -7.26
CA PHE A 263 16.11 -20.89 -6.53
C PHE A 263 15.98 -21.51 -5.13
N SER A 264 16.94 -22.35 -4.71
CA SER A 264 16.96 -22.98 -3.39
C SER A 264 18.29 -22.69 -2.67
N GLY A 265 18.25 -21.82 -1.66
CA GLY A 265 19.43 -21.46 -0.87
C GLY A 265 20.05 -22.68 -0.18
N THR A 266 19.23 -23.51 0.45
CA THR A 266 19.67 -24.73 1.16
C THR A 266 20.32 -25.73 0.22
N LEU A 267 19.70 -26.02 -0.94
CA LEU A 267 20.24 -26.98 -1.90
C LEU A 267 21.56 -26.48 -2.49
N SER A 268 21.65 -25.18 -2.75
CA SER A 268 22.88 -24.56 -3.26
C SER A 268 24.00 -24.66 -2.27
N TRP A 269 23.72 -24.35 -0.99
CA TRP A 269 24.69 -24.48 0.08
C TRP A 269 25.16 -25.93 0.20
N LEU A 270 24.24 -26.90 0.21
CA LEU A 270 24.57 -28.33 0.28
C LEU A 270 25.49 -28.76 -0.86
N PHE A 271 25.18 -28.40 -2.12
CA PHE A 271 26.03 -28.75 -3.26
C PHE A 271 27.33 -27.96 -3.34
N LEU A 272 27.39 -26.75 -2.78
CA LEU A 272 28.63 -25.99 -2.63
C LEU A 272 29.58 -26.62 -1.59
N GLN A 273 29.03 -27.20 -0.52
CA GLN A 273 29.82 -27.83 0.54
C GLN A 273 30.15 -29.30 0.28
N PHE A 274 29.43 -29.97 -0.62
CA PHE A 274 29.64 -31.39 -0.90
C PHE A 274 30.84 -31.60 -1.84
N ASP A 275 31.97 -32.01 -1.26
CA ASP A 275 33.19 -32.41 -1.97
C ASP A 275 33.43 -33.93 -1.98
N GLY A 276 32.49 -34.70 -1.39
CA GLY A 276 32.57 -36.16 -1.26
C GLY A 276 33.44 -36.66 -0.10
N SER A 277 34.03 -35.77 0.71
CA SER A 277 34.84 -36.14 1.87
C SER A 277 34.01 -36.60 3.07
N VAL A 278 32.78 -36.10 3.18
CA VAL A 278 31.80 -36.47 4.22
C VAL A 278 30.52 -37.02 3.60
N PRO A 279 29.82 -37.95 4.27
CA PRO A 279 28.51 -38.41 3.83
C PRO A 279 27.55 -37.23 3.64
N PHE A 280 26.78 -37.24 2.54
CA PHE A 280 25.81 -36.18 2.27
C PHE A 280 24.79 -35.99 3.39
N THR A 281 24.44 -37.07 4.10
CA THR A 281 23.55 -37.04 5.28
C THR A 281 24.10 -36.16 6.40
N GLU A 282 25.41 -36.16 6.64
CA GLU A 282 26.02 -35.31 7.67
C GLU A 282 25.97 -33.82 7.30
N LEU A 283 26.12 -33.49 6.01
CA LEU A 283 25.95 -32.13 5.51
C LEU A 283 24.49 -31.63 5.63
N VAL A 284 23.52 -32.52 5.41
CA VAL A 284 22.10 -32.21 5.63
C VAL A 284 21.84 -31.91 7.11
N ASP A 285 22.39 -32.71 8.02
CA ASP A 285 22.28 -32.47 9.47
C ASP A 285 22.95 -31.14 9.88
N GLN A 286 24.11 -30.82 9.30
CA GLN A 286 24.76 -29.52 9.53
C GLN A 286 23.90 -28.35 9.03
N ALA A 287 23.30 -28.46 7.84
CA ALA A 287 22.38 -27.44 7.32
C ALA A 287 21.16 -27.27 8.23
N TRP A 288 20.67 -28.35 8.84
CA TRP A 288 19.58 -28.31 9.81
C TRP A 288 19.99 -27.60 11.11
N GLN A 289 21.17 -27.95 11.66
CA GLN A 289 21.72 -27.30 12.86
C GLN A 289 21.98 -25.80 12.68
N GLN A 290 22.43 -25.39 11.49
CA GLN A 290 22.62 -23.98 11.13
C GLN A 290 21.31 -23.24 10.81
N GLY A 291 20.17 -23.94 10.83
CA GLY A 291 18.86 -23.37 10.53
C GLY A 291 18.62 -23.04 9.05
N LEU A 292 19.47 -23.56 8.15
CA LEU A 292 19.34 -23.39 6.70
C LEU A 292 18.29 -24.33 6.11
N ASN A 293 18.02 -25.46 6.75
CA ASN A 293 16.95 -26.37 6.40
C ASN A 293 15.95 -26.43 7.56
N ARG A 294 14.67 -26.15 7.28
CA ARG A 294 13.56 -26.41 8.20
C ARG A 294 12.41 -26.92 7.34
N ALA A 295 12.50 -28.21 7.01
CA ALA A 295 11.34 -28.96 6.55
C ALA A 295 10.45 -29.28 7.75
#